data_AF-A0A530AJV2-F1
#
_entry.id   AF-A0A530AJV2-F1
#
_cell.length_a   1.000
_cell.length_b   1.000
_cell.length_c   1.000
_cell.angle_alpha   90.00
_cell.angle_beta   90.00
_cell.angle_gamma   90.00
#
_symmetry.space_group_name_H-M   'P 1'
#
loop_
_entity.id
_entity.type
_entity.pdbx_description
1 polymer ?
#
loop_
_entity_poly.entity_id
_entity_poly.type
_entity_poly.pdbx_seq_one_letter_code
_entity_poly.pdbx_strand_id
1 'polypeptide(L)'
;AYSEASVLLERHPDLAATYNVGAGNTGIARALKERGRAKEIIFLGHEVTDGTKELLLDRTLDAELDQNTRVEAREALNILSRSVRGLPYELHQPRLQVIFRESIPEI
;
A
#
# COMPACT_ATOMS: atom_id res chain seq x y z
N ALA A 1 -2.08 -3.00 13.72
CA ALA A 1 -1.85 -3.95 12.61
C ALA A 1 -1.42 -5.33 13.09
N TYR A 2 -0.28 -5.52 13.78
CA TYR A 2 0.20 -6.85 14.19
C TYR A 2 -0.81 -7.65 15.03
N SER A 3 -1.35 -7.07 16.12
CA SER A 3 -2.29 -7.76 16.99
C SER A 3 -3.60 -8.11 16.27
N GLU A 4 -4.09 -7.22 15.40
CA GLU A 4 -5.29 -7.47 14.59
C GLU A 4 -5.06 -8.59 13.58
N ALA A 5 -3.95 -8.54 12.83
CA ALA A 5 -3.57 -9.60 11.91
C ALA A 5 -3.41 -10.94 12.65
N SER A 6 -2.84 -10.90 13.84
CA SER A 6 -2.66 -12.07 14.70
C SER A 6 -3.98 -12.75 15.05
N VAL A 7 -4.94 -11.96 15.55
CA VAL A 7 -6.29 -12.44 15.87
C VAL A 7 -7.00 -12.95 14.62
N LEU A 8 -6.85 -12.27 13.49
CA LEU A 8 -7.50 -12.64 12.23
C LEU A 8 -6.98 -13.98 11.70
N LEU A 9 -5.67 -14.22 11.77
CA LEU A 9 -5.03 -15.48 11.38
C LEU A 9 -5.44 -16.66 12.28
N GLU A 10 -5.69 -16.41 13.57
CA GLU A 10 -6.18 -17.42 14.51
C GLU A 10 -7.66 -17.75 14.31
N ARG A 11 -8.49 -16.73 14.05
CA ARG A 11 -9.93 -16.89 13.82
C ARG A 11 -10.26 -17.51 12.48
N HIS A 12 -9.41 -17.29 11.47
CA HIS A 12 -9.60 -17.74 10.10
C HIS A 12 -8.38 -18.54 9.62
N PRO A 13 -8.27 -19.83 10.00
CA PRO A 13 -7.21 -20.71 9.51
C PRO A 13 -7.22 -20.83 7.97
N ASP A 14 -8.38 -20.67 7.34
CA ASP A 14 -8.60 -20.72 5.89
C ASP A 14 -8.48 -19.35 5.20
N LEU A 15 -7.99 -18.31 5.89
CA LEU A 15 -7.80 -16.99 5.29
C LEU A 15 -6.94 -17.09 4.01
N ALA A 16 -7.51 -16.66 2.88
CA ALA A 16 -6.82 -16.72 1.59
C ALA A 16 -6.09 -15.42 1.23
N ALA A 17 -6.62 -14.27 1.67
CA ALA A 17 -6.08 -12.97 1.31
C ALA A 17 -6.37 -11.88 2.35
N THR A 18 -5.55 -10.82 2.36
CA THR A 18 -5.79 -9.60 3.12
C THR A 18 -5.34 -8.37 2.33
N TYR A 19 -6.05 -7.25 2.50
CA TYR A 19 -5.72 -5.96 1.93
C TYR A 19 -5.64 -4.91 3.03
N ASN A 20 -4.54 -4.15 3.05
CA ASN A 20 -4.35 -3.06 3.98
C ASN A 20 -4.32 -1.71 3.24
N VAL A 21 -5.32 -0.87 3.53
CA VAL A 21 -5.56 0.43 2.87
C VAL A 21 -4.66 1.57 3.38
N GLY A 22 -3.73 1.32 4.30
CA GLY A 22 -2.91 2.40 4.84
C GLY A 22 -1.75 1.94 5.70
N ALA A 23 -1.36 2.74 6.70
CA ALA A 23 -0.26 2.40 7.59
C ALA A 23 -0.51 1.05 8.29
N GLY A 24 0.53 0.20 8.38
CA GLY A 24 0.43 -1.07 9.09
C GLY A 24 1.01 -2.29 8.38
N ASN A 25 1.47 -2.15 7.13
CA ASN A 25 2.02 -3.26 6.33
C ASN A 25 3.09 -4.05 7.09
N THR A 26 4.03 -3.37 7.76
CA THR A 26 5.07 -4.03 8.57
C THR A 26 4.50 -4.89 9.69
N GLY A 27 3.43 -4.45 10.35
CA GLY A 27 2.80 -5.20 11.43
C GLY A 27 2.07 -6.44 10.93
N ILE A 28 1.37 -6.33 9.80
CA ILE A 28 0.70 -7.46 9.14
C ILE A 28 1.73 -8.47 8.65
N ALA A 29 2.75 -7.98 7.91
CA ALA A 29 3.85 -8.80 7.42
C ALA A 29 4.56 -9.54 8.56
N ARG A 30 4.82 -8.88 9.69
CA ARG A 30 5.40 -9.52 10.87
C ARG A 30 4.51 -10.66 11.40
N ALA A 31 3.21 -10.44 11.54
CA ALA A 31 2.28 -11.47 12.01
C ALA A 31 2.20 -12.67 11.06
N LEU A 32 2.22 -12.42 9.74
CA LEU A 32 2.26 -13.45 8.71
C LEU A 32 3.56 -14.26 8.76
N LYS A 33 4.71 -13.60 8.89
CA LYS A 33 6.03 -14.24 8.99
C LYS A 33 6.15 -15.11 10.25
N GLU A 34 5.79 -14.56 11.41
CA GLU A 34 5.90 -15.29 12.69
C GLU A 34 4.97 -16.51 12.75
N ARG A 35 3.84 -16.50 12.04
CA ARG A 35 2.94 -17.66 11.91
C ARG A 35 3.31 -18.61 10.76
N GLY A 36 4.37 -18.31 10.00
CA GLY A 36 4.79 -19.13 8.85
C GLY A 36 3.85 -19.05 7.64
N ARG A 37 2.96 -18.05 7.57
CA ARG A 37 1.93 -17.92 6.52
C ARG A 37 2.23 -16.85 5.47
N ALA A 38 3.41 -16.24 5.52
CA ALA A 38 3.81 -15.12 4.65
C ALA A 38 3.76 -15.40 3.15
N LYS A 39 3.86 -16.66 2.72
CA LYS A 39 3.79 -17.06 1.29
C LYS A 39 2.54 -17.88 0.97
N GLU A 40 1.64 -18.03 1.94
CA GLU A 40 0.40 -18.80 1.83
C GLU A 40 -0.79 -17.86 1.60
N ILE A 41 -0.78 -16.71 2.27
CA ILE A 41 -1.85 -15.72 2.21
C ILE A 41 -1.47 -14.62 1.23
N ILE A 42 -2.37 -14.29 0.30
CA ILE A 42 -2.19 -13.16 -0.61
C ILE A 42 -2.28 -11.86 0.20
N PHE A 43 -1.22 -11.07 0.20
CA PHE A 43 -1.20 -9.79 0.90
C PHE A 43 -1.10 -8.62 -0.10
N LEU A 44 -2.09 -7.73 -0.04
CA LEU A 44 -2.16 -6.49 -0.82
C LEU A 44 -2.00 -5.27 0.07
N GLY A 45 -1.25 -4.27 -0.39
CA GLY A 45 -1.03 -2.99 0.29
C GLY A 45 -1.58 -1.79 -0.48
N HIS A 46 -1.38 -0.60 0.10
CA HIS A 46 -1.77 0.69 -0.46
C HIS A 46 -0.68 1.77 -0.35
N GLU A 47 0.47 1.56 -1.02
CA GLU A 47 1.51 2.53 -1.46
C GLU A 47 2.91 1.88 -1.49
N VAL A 48 3.73 2.21 -2.49
CA VAL A 48 5.14 1.80 -2.51
C VAL A 48 5.98 2.68 -1.59
N THR A 49 6.62 2.05 -0.61
CA THR A 49 7.57 2.65 0.34
C THR A 49 8.81 1.77 0.41
N ASP A 50 9.91 2.27 0.99
CA ASP A 50 11.09 1.42 1.22
C ASP A 50 10.76 0.15 2.01
N GLY A 51 9.85 0.26 2.99
CA GLY A 51 9.40 -0.88 3.79
C GLY A 51 8.56 -1.88 3.00
N THR A 52 7.69 -1.42 2.09
CA THR A 52 6.86 -2.33 1.27
C THR A 52 7.63 -2.92 0.10
N LYS A 53 8.64 -2.21 -0.40
CA LYS A 53 9.59 -2.72 -1.40
C LYS A 53 10.29 -3.98 -0.93
N GLU A 54 10.80 -4.02 0.30
CA GLU A 54 11.42 -5.23 0.86
C GLU A 54 10.41 -6.39 0.96
N LEU A 55 9.16 -6.09 1.34
CA LEU A 55 8.10 -7.09 1.45
C LEU A 55 7.64 -7.64 0.09
N LEU A 56 7.64 -6.83 -0.97
CA LEU A 56 7.39 -7.28 -2.35
C LEU A 56 8.51 -8.22 -2.81
N LEU A 57 9.76 -7.86 -2.52
CA LEU A 57 10.93 -8.65 -2.91
C LEU A 57 11.01 -10.01 -2.18
N ASP A 58 10.72 -10.04 -0.88
CA ASP A 58 10.74 -11.27 -0.09
C ASP A 58 9.47 -12.14 -0.22
N ARG A 59 8.48 -11.62 -0.96
CA ARG A 59 7.16 -12.22 -1.24
C ARG A 59 6.27 -12.38 -0.02
N THR A 60 6.45 -11.55 1.00
CA THR A 60 5.45 -11.42 2.08
C THR A 60 4.28 -10.58 1.64
N LEU A 61 4.51 -9.64 0.71
CA LEU A 61 3.52 -8.79 0.08
C LEU A 61 3.50 -9.12 -1.42
N ASP A 62 2.31 -9.27 -1.99
CA ASP A 62 2.15 -9.70 -3.39
C ASP A 62 1.98 -8.54 -4.35
N ALA A 63 1.25 -7.49 -3.93
CA ALA A 63 1.11 -6.28 -4.73
C ALA A 63 0.76 -5.05 -3.88
N GLU A 64 1.10 -3.88 -4.41
CA GLU A 64 0.67 -2.57 -3.90
C GLU A 64 -0.31 -1.93 -4.89
N LEU A 65 -1.36 -1.32 -4.36
CA LEU A 65 -2.24 -0.42 -5.10
C LEU A 65 -1.74 1.01 -4.92
N ASP A 66 -1.03 1.52 -5.92
CA ASP A 66 -0.33 2.80 -5.88
C ASP A 66 -1.09 3.87 -6.66
N GLN A 67 -1.31 5.04 -6.04
CA GLN A 67 -1.99 6.18 -6.67
C GLN A 67 -1.03 7.33 -6.99
N ASN A 68 0.27 7.12 -6.83
CA ASN A 68 1.29 8.14 -6.97
C ASN A 68 1.02 9.33 -6.02
N THR A 69 1.31 9.14 -4.74
CA THR A 69 1.13 10.17 -3.69
C THR A 69 1.81 11.51 -4.04
N ARG A 70 2.87 11.50 -4.86
CA ARG A 70 3.53 12.73 -5.35
C ARG A 70 2.60 13.56 -6.24
N VAL A 71 1.81 12.93 -7.12
CA VAL A 71 0.82 13.63 -7.94
C VAL A 71 -0.28 14.20 -7.04
N GLU A 72 -0.78 13.42 -6.08
CA GLU A 72 -1.81 13.89 -5.15
C GLU A 72 -1.39 15.15 -4.38
N ALA A 73 -0.19 15.13 -3.80
CA ALA A 73 0.38 16.28 -3.10
C ALA A 73 0.53 17.50 -4.01
N ARG A 74 1.02 17.30 -5.25
CA ARG A 74 1.15 18.36 -6.25
C ARG A 74 -0.20 18.98 -6.61
N GLU A 75 -1.22 18.15 -6.87
CA GLU A 75 -2.55 18.63 -7.23
C GLU A 75 -3.20 19.39 -6.08
N ALA A 76 -3.07 18.92 -4.83
CA ALA A 76 -3.54 19.63 -3.65
C ALA A 76 -2.92 21.04 -3.53
N LEU A 77 -1.60 21.15 -3.72
CA LEU A 77 -0.90 22.43 -3.71
C LEU A 77 -1.34 23.35 -4.87
N ASN A 78 -1.53 22.80 -6.07
CA ASN A 78 -1.99 23.58 -7.22
C ASN A 78 -3.40 24.12 -7.00
N ILE A 79 -4.32 23.30 -6.49
CA ILE A 79 -5.68 23.74 -6.13
C ILE A 79 -5.59 24.91 -5.16
N LEU A 80 -4.91 24.72 -4.03
CA LEU A 80 -4.81 25.76 -2.98
C LEU A 80 -4.19 27.06 -3.53
N SER A 81 -3.06 26.95 -4.23
CA SER A 81 -2.33 28.09 -4.79
C SER A 81 -3.14 28.86 -5.82
N ARG A 82 -3.90 28.17 -6.69
CA ARG A 82 -4.77 28.83 -7.67
C ARG A 82 -6.01 29.43 -7.03
N SER A 83 -6.62 28.75 -6.05
CA SER A 83 -7.79 29.27 -5.33
C SER A 83 -7.49 30.59 -4.61
N VAL A 84 -6.35 30.71 -3.91
CA VAL A 84 -5.98 31.97 -3.24
C VAL A 84 -5.68 33.11 -4.21
N ARG A 85 -5.45 32.81 -5.49
CA ARG A 85 -5.21 33.79 -6.58
C ARG A 85 -6.44 34.04 -7.43
N GLY A 86 -7.58 33.38 -7.16
CA GLY A 86 -8.78 33.48 -7.98
C GLY A 86 -8.61 32.93 -9.41
N LEU A 87 -7.65 32.02 -9.62
CA LEU A 87 -7.37 31.44 -10.93
C LEU A 87 -8.10 30.09 -11.08
N PRO A 88 -8.60 29.75 -12.28
CA PRO A 88 -9.19 28.44 -12.54
C PRO A 88 -8.11 27.35 -12.47
N TYR A 89 -8.50 26.16 -12.04
CA TYR A 89 -7.67 24.96 -12.05
C TYR A 89 -8.49 23.74 -12.42
N GLU A 90 -7.93 22.87 -13.25
CA GLU A 90 -8.49 21.56 -13.56
C GLU A 90 -7.64 20.49 -12.88
N LEU A 91 -8.28 19.65 -12.07
CA LEU A 91 -7.63 18.58 -11.32
C LEU A 91 -7.16 17.48 -12.27
N HIS A 92 -5.88 17.15 -12.20
CA HIS A 92 -5.34 15.98 -12.89
C HIS A 92 -5.43 14.79 -11.96
N GLN A 93 -6.34 13.85 -12.25
CA GLN A 93 -6.54 12.68 -11.40
C GLN A 93 -5.26 11.83 -11.29
N PRO A 94 -4.87 11.38 -10.08
CA PRO A 94 -3.82 10.39 -9.92
C PRO A 94 -4.15 9.12 -10.70
N ARG A 95 -3.12 8.46 -11.24
CA ARG A 95 -3.29 7.17 -11.92
C ARG A 95 -3.17 6.06 -10.90
N LEU A 96 -4.20 5.21 -10.81
CA LEU A 96 -4.12 3.97 -10.06
C LEU A 96 -3.27 2.96 -10.84
N GLN A 97 -2.28 2.37 -10.17
CA GLN A 97 -1.40 1.35 -10.69
C GLN A 97 -1.31 0.19 -9.72
N VAL A 98 -1.14 -1.02 -10.26
CA VAL A 98 -0.80 -2.20 -9.46
C VAL A 98 0.69 -2.41 -9.59
N ILE A 99 1.40 -2.41 -8.47
CA ILE A 99 2.85 -2.63 -8.42
C ILE A 99 3.11 -4.03 -7.90
N PHE A 100 3.76 -4.83 -8.73
CA PHE A 100 4.28 -6.15 -8.38
C PHE A 100 5.78 -6.08 -8.13
N ARG A 101 6.37 -7.17 -7.62
CA ARG A 101 7.83 -7.25 -7.44
C ARG A 101 8.61 -7.04 -8.75
N GLU A 102 8.03 -7.42 -9.89
CA GLU A 102 8.63 -7.25 -11.23
C GLU A 102 8.54 -5.81 -11.76
N SER A 103 7.69 -4.97 -11.17
CA SER A 103 7.41 -3.61 -11.63
C SER A 103 7.69 -2.55 -10.57
N ILE A 104 8.53 -2.86 -9.57
CA ILE A 104 8.90 -1.91 -8.52
C ILE A 104 9.58 -0.70 -9.19
N PRO A 105 9.09 0.53 -8.96
CA PRO A 105 9.70 1.72 -9.52
C PRO A 105 11.09 1.96 -8.94
N GLU A 106 11.97 2.58 -9.73
CA GLU A 106 13.17 3.22 -9.19
C GLU A 106 12.70 4.43 -8.36
N ILE A 107 12.83 4.33 -7.03
CA ILE A 107 12.40 5.35 -6.06
C ILE A 107 13.50 6.41 -5.92
#